data_AF-A0A1H8IIL1-F1
#
_entry.id   AF-A0A1H8IIL1-F1
#
_cell.length_a   1.000
_cell.length_b   1.000
_cell.length_c   1.000
_cell.angle_alpha   90.00
_cell.angle_beta   90.00
_cell.angle_gamma   90.00
#
_symmetry.space_group_name_H-M   'P 1'
#
loop_
_entity.id
_entity.type
_entity.pdbx_description
1 polymer ?
#
loop_
_entity_poly.entity_id
_entity_poly.type
_entity_poly.pdbx_seq_one_letter_code
_entity_poly.pdbx_strand_id
1 'polypeptide(L)'
;MRREDIRNSLIVSCQPVPGGPMDHADFVAGFAKAALKAGAKALRIESVDYVKAVRRVVAAPIVGIVKRDLPDSPVRITPFVADAEALADAGADIIAFDATDRSRPASVEELVRTAKARGKLTMADCSSIADAQRALAVGVDFVGTTLSGYVNGPEPVDPDIELIVAMRKLTPYVIAEGRIRSPEQAVAAAQAGAFAVVVGSAITRTEHVTSWFNEAIGNAYQRPHDTNRETVLSIDIGGTKTMAALISGAAVLEEIVVPTERDAGPDAWLATVCESTASWRNRYTRIGIAVTGLIQGGNWSALNPATLLIPDRYPLQNRVSDLLGRPAYAVNDAQAAAWGEYKFGAGAGGDLVFLTISTGIGGGIVINGKLLKGLAGHFGLIRSPSQGQAPFEDQTSGRWIAREALAAGHTIDAVEVFDRAGNGESWAADIVSRSAHRAAMLCQDIQLMLDPDVIVIGGGIGLAQGYLDLMGSHLSGLPQRLAPRLVTAKLGRRAGIIGAADLAGEGK
;
A
#
# COMPACT_ATOMS: atom_id res chain seq x y z
N MET A 1 1.74 -36.93 -27.08
CA MET A 1 0.57 -36.30 -26.41
C MET A 1 -0.19 -35.42 -27.41
N ARG A 2 -1.49 -35.19 -27.22
CA ARG A 2 -2.29 -34.18 -27.96
C ARG A 2 -2.55 -32.96 -27.08
N ARG A 3 -2.74 -31.77 -27.69
CA ARG A 3 -3.05 -30.54 -26.95
C ARG A 3 -4.25 -30.70 -26.02
N GLU A 4 -5.26 -31.43 -26.45
CA GLU A 4 -6.52 -31.66 -25.73
C GLU A 4 -6.38 -32.42 -24.40
N ASP A 5 -5.28 -33.15 -24.23
CA ASP A 5 -5.08 -33.96 -23.02
C ASP A 5 -4.93 -33.09 -21.75
N ILE A 6 -4.65 -31.78 -21.90
CA ILE A 6 -4.56 -30.80 -20.79
C ILE A 6 -5.69 -29.75 -20.80
N ARG A 7 -6.74 -29.91 -21.62
CA ARG A 7 -7.86 -28.94 -21.65
C ARG A 7 -8.59 -28.87 -20.32
N ASN A 8 -8.99 -27.66 -19.93
CA ASN A 8 -9.79 -27.34 -18.75
C ASN A 8 -9.18 -27.99 -17.51
N SER A 9 -7.91 -27.71 -17.26
CA SER A 9 -7.15 -28.42 -16.24
C SER A 9 -6.22 -27.54 -15.44
N LEU A 10 -5.89 -28.05 -14.25
CA LEU A 10 -4.80 -27.58 -13.41
C LEU A 10 -3.51 -28.27 -13.82
N ILE A 11 -2.48 -27.48 -14.08
CA ILE A 11 -1.09 -27.89 -14.21
C ILE A 11 -0.36 -27.46 -12.93
N VAL A 12 0.37 -28.37 -12.29
CA VAL A 12 1.13 -28.04 -11.08
C VAL A 12 2.61 -27.90 -11.41
N SER A 13 3.18 -26.74 -11.10
CA SER A 13 4.60 -26.46 -11.33
C SER A 13 5.44 -26.96 -10.15
N CYS A 14 6.02 -28.15 -10.27
CA CYS A 14 6.83 -28.80 -9.23
C CYS A 14 8.28 -28.34 -9.31
N GLN A 15 8.54 -27.14 -8.80
CA GLN A 15 9.85 -26.49 -8.86
C GLN A 15 10.25 -26.06 -7.44
N PRO A 16 11.22 -26.74 -6.81
CA PRO A 16 11.71 -26.38 -5.49
C PRO A 16 12.40 -25.01 -5.52
N VAL A 17 12.69 -24.46 -4.34
CA VAL A 17 13.55 -23.28 -4.21
C VAL A 17 14.99 -23.71 -4.51
N PRO A 18 15.70 -23.05 -5.46
CA PRO A 18 17.09 -23.39 -5.79
C PRO A 18 18.00 -23.34 -4.54
N GLY A 19 18.77 -24.40 -4.32
CA GLY A 19 19.62 -24.56 -3.14
C GLY A 19 18.86 -24.81 -1.82
N GLY A 20 17.54 -24.95 -1.87
CA GLY A 20 16.71 -25.25 -0.71
C GLY A 20 16.71 -26.74 -0.33
N PRO A 21 16.17 -27.12 0.84
CA PRO A 21 16.17 -28.52 1.31
C PRO A 21 15.43 -29.50 0.39
N MET A 22 14.47 -29.01 -0.39
CA MET A 22 13.70 -29.80 -1.35
C MET A 22 14.29 -29.81 -2.76
N ASP A 23 15.43 -29.15 -3.00
CA ASP A 23 16.10 -29.11 -4.30
C ASP A 23 16.83 -30.42 -4.61
N HIS A 24 16.04 -31.50 -4.75
CA HIS A 24 16.52 -32.84 -5.02
C HIS A 24 15.50 -33.62 -5.85
N ALA A 25 15.99 -34.43 -6.80
CA ALA A 25 15.15 -35.14 -7.78
C ALA A 25 14.08 -36.03 -7.13
N ASP A 26 14.40 -36.71 -6.03
CA ASP A 26 13.45 -37.57 -5.32
C ASP A 26 12.27 -36.81 -4.72
N PHE A 27 12.50 -35.60 -4.19
CA PHE A 27 11.44 -34.75 -3.66
C PHE A 27 10.55 -34.22 -4.78
N VAL A 28 11.14 -33.80 -5.91
CA VAL A 28 10.37 -33.34 -7.08
C VAL A 28 9.51 -34.48 -7.62
N ALA A 29 10.04 -35.70 -7.71
CA ALA A 29 9.31 -36.89 -8.15
C ALA A 29 8.18 -37.30 -7.18
N GLY A 30 8.43 -37.24 -5.87
CA GLY A 30 7.43 -37.46 -4.83
C GLY A 30 6.30 -36.43 -4.90
N PHE A 31 6.65 -35.15 -5.04
CA PHE A 31 5.71 -34.05 -5.15
C PHE A 31 4.84 -34.17 -6.41
N ALA A 32 5.45 -34.46 -7.56
CA ALA A 32 4.76 -34.71 -8.82
C ALA A 32 3.65 -35.77 -8.67
N LYS A 33 3.95 -36.89 -7.99
CA LYS A 33 2.94 -37.93 -7.70
C LYS A 33 1.81 -37.41 -6.82
N ALA A 34 2.13 -36.64 -5.79
CA ALA A 34 1.14 -36.05 -4.89
C ALA A 34 0.21 -35.10 -5.65
N ALA A 35 0.76 -34.23 -6.50
CA ALA A 35 0.00 -33.29 -7.31
C ALA A 35 -0.97 -34.00 -8.27
N LEU A 36 -0.52 -35.04 -8.96
CA LEU A 36 -1.37 -35.85 -9.85
C LEU A 36 -2.46 -36.59 -9.07
N LYS A 37 -2.14 -37.18 -7.91
CA LYS A 37 -3.14 -37.83 -7.04
C LYS A 37 -4.20 -36.85 -6.53
N ALA A 38 -3.83 -35.58 -6.35
CA ALA A 38 -4.75 -34.51 -5.96
C ALA A 38 -5.60 -33.96 -7.13
N GLY A 39 -5.40 -34.45 -8.36
CA GLY A 39 -6.24 -34.10 -9.52
C GLY A 39 -5.59 -33.17 -10.55
N ALA A 40 -4.31 -32.82 -10.40
CA ALA A 40 -3.59 -32.15 -11.49
C ALA A 40 -3.55 -33.05 -12.73
N LYS A 41 -3.81 -32.50 -13.92
CA LYS A 41 -3.75 -33.28 -15.17
C LYS A 41 -2.37 -33.29 -15.80
N ALA A 42 -1.52 -32.32 -15.48
CA ALA A 42 -0.18 -32.15 -16.03
C ALA A 42 0.76 -31.52 -15.01
N LEU A 43 2.06 -31.61 -15.29
CA LEU A 43 3.11 -31.08 -14.44
C LEU A 43 4.00 -30.12 -15.23
N ARG A 44 4.45 -29.04 -14.59
CA ARG A 44 5.52 -28.19 -15.11
C ARG A 44 6.78 -28.42 -14.28
N ILE A 45 7.84 -28.92 -14.92
CA ILE A 45 9.07 -29.36 -14.25
C ILE A 45 10.25 -28.56 -14.81
N GLU A 46 11.04 -27.99 -13.91
CA GLU A 46 12.31 -27.33 -14.25
C GLU A 46 13.47 -28.32 -14.10
N SER A 47 14.46 -28.24 -14.98
CA SER A 47 15.65 -29.10 -15.07
C SER A 47 15.44 -30.41 -15.82
N VAL A 48 16.43 -30.75 -16.66
CA VAL A 48 16.51 -32.01 -17.41
C VAL A 48 16.54 -33.20 -16.47
N ASP A 49 17.30 -33.11 -15.38
CA ASP A 49 17.42 -34.21 -14.42
C ASP A 49 16.11 -34.46 -13.68
N TYR A 50 15.37 -33.41 -13.33
CA TYR A 50 14.08 -33.54 -12.68
C TYR A 50 13.00 -34.03 -13.64
N VAL A 51 12.99 -33.56 -14.90
CA VAL A 51 12.10 -34.13 -15.94
C VAL A 51 12.34 -35.63 -16.08
N LYS A 52 13.60 -36.06 -16.15
CA LYS A 52 13.98 -37.47 -16.25
C LYS A 52 13.55 -38.28 -15.02
N ALA A 53 13.76 -37.74 -13.83
CA ALA A 53 13.36 -38.39 -12.58
C ALA A 53 11.83 -38.54 -12.46
N VAL A 54 11.09 -37.46 -12.74
CA VAL A 54 9.61 -37.45 -12.72
C VAL A 54 9.06 -38.41 -13.78
N ARG A 55 9.59 -38.39 -15.01
CA ARG A 55 9.13 -39.27 -16.09
C ARG A 55 9.23 -40.76 -15.76
N ARG A 56 10.26 -41.17 -15.01
CA ARG A 56 10.42 -42.57 -14.58
C ARG A 56 9.26 -43.07 -13.71
N VAL A 57 8.51 -42.16 -13.10
CA VAL A 57 7.50 -42.51 -12.09
C VAL A 57 6.10 -41.99 -12.39
N VAL A 58 5.92 -41.23 -13.48
CA VAL A 58 4.61 -40.74 -13.93
C VAL A 58 4.46 -40.84 -15.46
N ALA A 59 3.27 -41.21 -15.92
CA ALA A 59 2.89 -41.18 -17.34
C ALA A 59 2.20 -39.87 -17.75
N ALA A 60 1.92 -38.99 -16.79
CA ALA A 60 1.22 -37.74 -17.03
C ALA A 60 2.01 -36.78 -17.94
N PRO A 61 1.32 -35.83 -18.60
CA PRO A 61 1.94 -34.76 -19.38
C PRO A 61 2.99 -33.95 -18.59
N ILE A 62 4.16 -33.71 -19.18
CA ILE A 62 5.19 -32.85 -18.59
C ILE A 62 5.51 -31.66 -19.51
N VAL A 63 5.32 -30.45 -19.00
CA VAL A 63 5.91 -29.21 -19.51
C VAL A 63 7.31 -29.07 -18.93
N GLY A 64 8.34 -29.25 -19.76
CA GLY A 64 9.74 -29.14 -19.35
C GLY A 64 10.31 -27.75 -19.64
N ILE A 65 11.10 -27.23 -18.69
CA ILE A 65 11.93 -26.04 -18.86
C ILE A 65 13.34 -26.24 -18.30
N VAL A 66 14.30 -25.49 -18.82
CA VAL A 66 15.59 -25.25 -18.16
C VAL A 66 15.64 -23.79 -17.74
N LYS A 67 16.11 -23.48 -16.54
CA LYS A 67 16.42 -22.11 -16.15
C LYS A 67 17.92 -21.95 -15.95
N ARG A 68 18.46 -20.85 -16.46
CA ARG A 68 19.86 -20.48 -16.26
C ARG A 68 20.02 -18.96 -16.31
N ASP A 69 20.97 -18.45 -15.53
CA ASP A 69 21.43 -17.08 -15.63
C ASP A 69 22.56 -17.00 -16.65
N LEU A 70 22.44 -16.13 -17.65
CA LEU A 70 23.42 -15.94 -18.70
C LEU A 70 24.09 -14.57 -18.54
N PRO A 71 25.42 -14.48 -18.71
CA PRO A 71 26.12 -13.19 -18.63
C PRO A 71 25.72 -12.25 -19.78
N ASP A 72 25.49 -12.80 -20.98
CA ASP A 72 25.32 -12.01 -22.21
C ASP A 72 23.87 -11.97 -22.74
N SER A 73 22.91 -12.47 -21.96
CA SER A 73 21.50 -12.49 -22.37
C SER A 73 20.55 -12.41 -21.16
N PRO A 74 19.50 -11.57 -21.23
CA PRO A 74 18.46 -11.54 -20.21
C PRO A 74 17.47 -12.72 -20.28
N VAL A 75 17.58 -13.59 -21.29
CA VAL A 75 16.70 -14.77 -21.43
C VAL A 75 17.17 -15.88 -20.50
N ARG A 76 16.24 -16.37 -19.68
CA ARG A 76 16.52 -17.38 -18.65
C ARG A 76 15.88 -18.75 -18.91
N ILE A 77 14.73 -18.77 -19.60
CA ILE A 77 13.93 -20.00 -19.77
C ILE A 77 14.25 -20.66 -21.10
N THR A 78 14.88 -21.84 -21.03
CA THR A 78 15.27 -22.71 -22.16
C THR A 78 15.94 -21.91 -23.30
N PRO A 79 17.07 -21.22 -23.03
CA PRO A 79 17.68 -20.28 -23.98
C PRO A 79 18.39 -20.93 -25.17
N PHE A 80 18.78 -22.22 -25.08
CA PHE A 80 19.54 -22.91 -26.12
C PHE A 80 18.76 -24.02 -26.81
N VAL A 81 19.10 -24.31 -28.07
CA VAL A 81 18.61 -25.50 -28.79
C VAL A 81 18.88 -26.77 -27.98
N ALA A 82 20.12 -26.94 -27.48
CA ALA A 82 20.51 -28.10 -26.68
C ALA A 82 19.65 -28.31 -25.42
N ASP A 83 19.09 -27.25 -24.83
CA ASP A 83 18.15 -27.37 -23.70
C ASP A 83 16.85 -28.04 -24.15
N ALA A 84 16.30 -27.60 -25.29
CA ALA A 84 15.08 -28.20 -25.86
C ALA A 84 15.29 -29.66 -26.25
N GLU A 85 16.46 -30.01 -26.79
CA GLU A 85 16.85 -31.39 -27.09
C GLU A 85 16.91 -32.24 -25.83
N ALA A 86 17.64 -31.77 -24.81
CA ALA A 86 17.83 -32.49 -23.56
C ALA A 86 16.50 -32.69 -22.81
N LEU A 87 15.61 -31.70 -22.80
CA LEU A 87 14.28 -31.82 -22.19
C LEU A 87 13.41 -32.84 -22.93
N ALA A 88 13.45 -32.85 -24.27
CA ALA A 88 12.71 -33.81 -25.08
C ALA A 88 13.20 -35.24 -24.84
N ASP A 89 14.51 -35.43 -24.77
CA ASP A 89 15.17 -36.72 -24.52
C ASP A 89 14.94 -37.20 -23.07
N ALA A 90 14.85 -36.26 -22.11
CA ALA A 90 14.48 -36.55 -20.72
C ALA A 90 13.00 -36.98 -20.56
N GLY A 91 12.18 -36.75 -21.58
CA GLY A 91 10.79 -37.19 -21.61
C GLY A 91 9.75 -36.11 -21.29
N ALA A 92 10.08 -34.83 -21.51
CA ALA A 92 9.06 -33.79 -21.60
C ALA A 92 8.14 -34.03 -22.81
N ASP A 93 6.87 -33.66 -22.68
CA ASP A 93 5.86 -33.71 -23.76
C ASP A 93 5.67 -32.34 -24.42
N ILE A 94 5.82 -31.28 -23.61
CA ILE A 94 5.76 -29.88 -24.02
C ILE A 94 7.09 -29.23 -23.63
N ILE A 95 7.75 -28.55 -24.57
CA ILE A 95 8.96 -27.78 -24.31
C ILE A 95 8.56 -26.31 -24.18
N ALA A 96 8.75 -25.74 -22.99
CA ALA A 96 8.49 -24.33 -22.73
C ALA A 96 9.79 -23.51 -22.79
N PHE A 97 9.69 -22.31 -23.35
CA PHE A 97 10.82 -21.40 -23.55
C PHE A 97 10.35 -19.94 -23.52
N ASP A 98 11.26 -19.04 -23.16
CA ASP A 98 11.04 -17.60 -23.26
C ASP A 98 10.80 -17.18 -24.72
N ALA A 99 9.73 -16.43 -24.99
CA ALA A 99 9.36 -15.94 -26.33
C ALA A 99 9.39 -14.41 -26.46
N THR A 100 9.98 -13.71 -25.49
CA THR A 100 10.19 -12.25 -25.53
C THR A 100 11.15 -11.87 -26.68
N ASP A 101 11.14 -10.61 -27.09
CA ASP A 101 12.03 -10.07 -28.14
C ASP A 101 13.44 -9.71 -27.64
N ARG A 102 13.74 -10.00 -26.36
CA ARG A 102 15.02 -9.70 -25.76
C ARG A 102 16.15 -10.51 -26.41
N SER A 103 17.38 -9.97 -26.37
CA SER A 103 18.58 -10.63 -26.90
C SER A 103 18.72 -12.06 -26.36
N ARG A 104 18.94 -13.04 -27.24
CA ARG A 104 18.85 -14.47 -26.91
C ARG A 104 19.84 -15.33 -27.72
N PRO A 105 20.31 -16.46 -27.18
CA PRO A 105 21.26 -17.32 -27.90
C PRO A 105 20.65 -18.10 -29.06
N ALA A 106 19.53 -18.80 -28.84
CA ALA A 106 18.78 -19.50 -29.89
C ALA A 106 17.48 -18.78 -30.19
N SER A 107 17.13 -18.65 -31.46
CA SER A 107 15.87 -18.02 -31.87
C SER A 107 14.65 -18.87 -31.48
N VAL A 108 13.48 -18.23 -31.33
CA VAL A 108 12.21 -18.94 -31.07
C VAL A 108 11.93 -19.98 -32.16
N GLU A 109 12.19 -19.64 -33.42
CA GLU A 109 11.95 -20.53 -34.57
C GLU A 109 12.82 -21.81 -34.50
N GLU A 110 14.09 -21.67 -34.12
CA GLU A 110 14.98 -22.82 -33.92
C GLU A 110 14.50 -23.73 -32.79
N LEU A 111 14.04 -23.16 -31.66
CA LEU A 111 13.50 -23.93 -30.54
C LEU A 111 12.22 -24.68 -30.95
N VAL A 112 11.31 -24.02 -31.67
CA VAL A 112 10.07 -24.63 -32.17
C VAL A 112 10.38 -25.78 -33.13
N ARG A 113 11.26 -25.55 -34.11
CA ARG A 113 11.67 -26.58 -35.07
C ARG A 113 12.29 -27.78 -34.37
N THR A 114 13.15 -27.53 -33.38
CA THR A 114 13.85 -28.58 -32.60
C THR A 114 12.88 -29.44 -31.80
N ALA A 115 11.94 -28.83 -31.08
CA ALA A 115 10.93 -29.54 -30.30
C ALA A 115 10.01 -30.38 -31.21
N LYS A 116 9.55 -29.79 -32.32
CA LYS A 116 8.67 -30.47 -33.29
C LYS A 116 9.35 -31.62 -34.01
N ALA A 117 10.64 -31.49 -34.36
CA ALA A 117 11.41 -32.58 -34.96
C ALA A 117 11.49 -33.82 -34.05
N ARG A 118 11.36 -33.63 -32.73
CA ARG A 118 11.28 -34.70 -31.71
C ARG A 118 9.85 -35.10 -31.35
N GLY A 119 8.86 -34.64 -32.12
CA GLY A 119 7.44 -34.92 -31.90
C GLY A 119 6.88 -34.31 -30.61
N LYS A 120 7.48 -33.25 -30.09
CA LYS A 120 7.04 -32.55 -28.87
C LYS A 120 6.20 -31.33 -29.21
N LEU A 121 5.30 -30.99 -28.30
CA LEU A 121 4.56 -29.73 -28.35
C LEU A 121 5.42 -28.59 -27.79
N THR A 122 5.02 -27.35 -28.05
CA THR A 122 5.77 -26.14 -27.70
C THR A 122 4.92 -25.15 -26.92
N MET A 123 5.52 -24.48 -25.93
CA MET A 123 4.86 -23.42 -25.16
C MET A 123 5.75 -22.18 -25.12
N ALA A 124 5.24 -21.07 -25.64
CA ALA A 124 5.90 -19.78 -25.59
C ALA A 124 5.54 -19.05 -24.29
N ASP A 125 6.51 -18.85 -23.41
CA ASP A 125 6.36 -17.97 -22.25
C ASP A 125 6.47 -16.51 -22.70
N CYS A 126 5.37 -15.77 -22.61
CA CYS A 126 5.24 -14.41 -23.13
C CYS A 126 5.10 -13.39 -22.00
N SER A 127 5.58 -12.17 -22.25
CA SER A 127 5.40 -10.99 -21.39
C SER A 127 4.32 -10.04 -21.90
N SER A 128 4.02 -10.11 -23.19
CA SER A 128 3.09 -9.21 -23.87
C SER A 128 2.29 -9.94 -24.97
N ILE A 129 1.27 -9.26 -25.51
CA ILE A 129 0.54 -9.75 -26.68
C ILE A 129 1.41 -9.84 -27.94
N ALA A 130 2.38 -8.94 -28.08
CA ALA A 130 3.28 -8.92 -29.23
C ALA A 130 4.18 -10.18 -29.26
N ASP A 131 4.62 -10.65 -28.09
CA ASP A 131 5.36 -11.92 -27.96
C ASP A 131 4.51 -13.09 -28.46
N ALA A 132 3.24 -13.15 -28.03
CA ALA A 132 2.32 -14.21 -28.46
C ALA A 132 2.08 -14.19 -29.97
N GLN A 133 1.92 -13.02 -30.58
CA GLN A 133 1.74 -12.89 -32.04
C GLN A 133 2.95 -13.44 -32.80
N ARG A 134 4.17 -13.06 -32.42
CA ARG A 134 5.40 -13.54 -33.07
C ARG A 134 5.57 -15.05 -32.87
N ALA A 135 5.32 -15.56 -31.67
CA ALA A 135 5.42 -16.98 -31.36
C ALA A 135 4.40 -17.81 -32.17
N LEU A 136 3.15 -17.34 -32.30
CA LEU A 136 2.13 -18.02 -33.11
C LEU A 136 2.48 -18.02 -34.60
N ALA A 137 3.10 -16.96 -35.12
CA ALA A 137 3.53 -16.89 -36.52
C ALA A 137 4.58 -17.96 -36.89
N VAL A 138 5.44 -18.34 -35.94
CA VAL A 138 6.40 -19.45 -36.11
C VAL A 138 5.83 -20.82 -35.69
N GLY A 139 4.55 -20.85 -35.33
CA GLY A 139 3.77 -22.07 -35.16
C GLY A 139 3.85 -22.73 -33.78
N VAL A 140 4.04 -21.98 -32.70
CA VAL A 140 3.96 -22.55 -31.33
C VAL A 140 2.60 -23.20 -31.04
N ASP A 141 2.57 -24.20 -30.16
CA ASP A 141 1.35 -24.92 -29.81
C ASP A 141 0.52 -24.21 -28.74
N PHE A 142 1.20 -23.60 -27.76
CA PHE A 142 0.62 -22.85 -26.65
C PHE A 142 1.33 -21.51 -26.46
N VAL A 143 0.59 -20.51 -25.97
CA VAL A 143 1.15 -19.25 -25.45
C VAL A 143 0.82 -19.14 -23.97
N GLY A 144 1.80 -18.71 -23.17
CA GLY A 144 1.71 -18.62 -21.72
C GLY A 144 1.96 -17.21 -21.21
N THR A 145 1.30 -16.81 -20.13
CA THR A 145 1.46 -15.49 -19.51
C THR A 145 2.61 -15.40 -18.50
N THR A 146 3.47 -16.43 -18.46
CA THR A 146 4.52 -16.66 -17.46
C THR A 146 5.43 -15.46 -17.21
N LEU A 147 5.75 -14.67 -18.24
CA LEU A 147 6.69 -13.55 -18.14
C LEU A 147 6.00 -12.18 -18.04
N SER A 148 4.67 -12.13 -17.93
CA SER A 148 3.96 -10.86 -17.71
C SER A 148 4.48 -10.17 -16.45
N GLY A 149 4.82 -8.89 -16.54
CA GLY A 149 5.34 -8.10 -15.42
C GLY A 149 6.74 -8.48 -14.94
N TYR A 150 7.44 -9.41 -15.62
CA TYR A 150 8.86 -9.72 -15.37
C TYR A 150 9.79 -9.03 -16.37
N VAL A 151 9.22 -8.33 -17.36
CA VAL A 151 9.94 -7.59 -18.39
C VAL A 151 9.55 -6.13 -18.26
N ASN A 152 10.43 -5.35 -17.63
CA ASN A 152 10.29 -3.92 -17.30
C ASN A 152 9.34 -3.60 -16.14
N GLY A 153 9.82 -2.77 -15.20
CA GLY A 153 9.04 -2.30 -14.05
C GLY A 153 9.07 -3.22 -12.83
N PRO A 154 8.43 -2.80 -11.72
CA PRO A 154 8.28 -3.63 -10.53
C PRO A 154 7.36 -4.83 -10.82
N GLU A 155 7.66 -5.98 -10.22
CA GLU A 155 6.85 -7.18 -10.39
C GLU A 155 5.44 -6.96 -9.82
N PRO A 156 4.37 -7.16 -10.61
CA PRO A 156 3.00 -7.07 -10.13
C PRO A 156 2.70 -8.08 -9.01
N VAL A 157 1.68 -7.80 -8.21
CA VAL A 157 1.24 -8.75 -7.16
C VAL A 157 0.30 -9.81 -7.73
N ASP A 158 -0.60 -9.43 -8.64
CA ASP A 158 -1.70 -10.27 -9.13
C ASP A 158 -1.40 -10.91 -10.52
N PRO A 159 -2.14 -11.98 -10.89
CA PRO A 159 -2.07 -12.55 -12.23
C PRO A 159 -2.62 -11.58 -13.29
N ASP A 160 -2.05 -11.64 -14.49
CA ASP A 160 -2.43 -10.76 -15.60
C ASP A 160 -3.62 -11.32 -16.39
N ILE A 161 -4.82 -11.10 -15.84
CA ILE A 161 -6.07 -11.58 -16.45
C ILE A 161 -6.34 -10.91 -17.80
N GLU A 162 -5.96 -9.65 -17.95
CA GLU A 162 -6.16 -8.90 -19.19
C GLU A 162 -5.34 -9.49 -20.34
N LEU A 163 -4.10 -9.88 -20.07
CA LEU A 163 -3.27 -10.55 -21.08
C LEU A 163 -3.82 -11.91 -21.49
N ILE A 164 -4.43 -12.67 -20.56
CA ILE A 164 -5.13 -13.93 -20.91
C ILE A 164 -6.26 -13.65 -21.89
N VAL A 165 -7.13 -12.68 -21.58
CA VAL A 165 -8.24 -12.28 -22.46
C VAL A 165 -7.72 -11.83 -23.83
N ALA A 166 -6.63 -11.07 -23.85
CA ALA A 166 -6.03 -10.56 -25.07
C ALA A 166 -5.43 -11.68 -25.94
N MET A 167 -4.67 -12.61 -25.34
CA MET A 167 -4.13 -13.78 -26.04
C MET A 167 -5.24 -14.73 -26.51
N ARG A 168 -6.34 -14.85 -25.77
CA ARG A 168 -7.45 -15.72 -26.11
C ARG A 168 -8.12 -15.35 -27.43
N LYS A 169 -8.06 -14.07 -27.82
CA LYS A 169 -8.50 -13.56 -29.12
C LYS A 169 -7.60 -14.03 -30.28
N LEU A 170 -6.34 -14.37 -30.00
CA LEU A 170 -5.38 -14.86 -31.00
C LEU A 170 -5.43 -16.38 -31.16
N THR A 171 -5.65 -17.12 -30.08
CA THR A 171 -5.61 -18.59 -30.07
C THR A 171 -6.46 -19.18 -28.94
N PRO A 172 -7.05 -20.38 -29.10
CA PRO A 172 -7.68 -21.10 -28.00
C PRO A 172 -6.69 -21.76 -27.04
N TYR A 173 -5.39 -21.81 -27.36
CA TYR A 173 -4.39 -22.56 -26.63
C TYR A 173 -3.56 -21.66 -25.69
N VAL A 174 -4.25 -20.93 -24.80
CA VAL A 174 -3.61 -20.04 -23.81
C VAL A 174 -3.42 -20.78 -22.49
N ILE A 175 -2.20 -20.84 -21.96
CA ILE A 175 -1.92 -21.39 -20.64
C ILE A 175 -1.72 -20.23 -19.67
N ALA A 176 -2.61 -20.08 -18.69
CA ALA A 176 -2.49 -19.04 -17.69
C ALA A 176 -1.44 -19.43 -16.65
N GLU A 177 -0.45 -18.57 -16.47
CA GLU A 177 0.63 -18.74 -15.49
C GLU A 177 1.10 -17.38 -14.96
N GLY A 178 1.74 -17.40 -13.79
CA GLY A 178 2.30 -16.21 -13.14
C GLY A 178 1.38 -15.70 -12.04
N ARG A 179 1.86 -15.77 -10.79
CA ARG A 179 1.24 -15.14 -9.61
C ARG A 179 -0.19 -15.59 -9.27
N ILE A 180 -0.63 -16.75 -9.76
CA ILE A 180 -1.86 -17.39 -9.31
C ILE A 180 -1.58 -18.06 -7.96
N ARG A 181 -2.11 -17.47 -6.88
CA ARG A 181 -1.87 -17.88 -5.49
C ARG A 181 -3.12 -18.37 -4.77
N SER A 182 -4.31 -18.17 -5.32
CA SER A 182 -5.59 -18.61 -4.73
C SER A 182 -6.49 -19.35 -5.72
N PRO A 183 -7.43 -20.18 -5.22
CA PRO A 183 -8.46 -20.80 -6.06
C PRO A 183 -9.28 -19.79 -6.86
N GLU A 184 -9.61 -18.64 -6.28
CA GLU A 184 -10.39 -17.58 -6.91
C GLU A 184 -9.66 -16.99 -8.12
N GLN A 185 -8.35 -16.75 -7.99
CA GLN A 185 -7.51 -16.30 -9.10
C GLN A 185 -7.42 -17.35 -10.22
N ALA A 186 -7.35 -18.64 -9.87
CA ALA A 186 -7.36 -19.72 -10.86
C ALA A 186 -8.69 -19.80 -11.62
N VAL A 187 -9.82 -19.61 -10.91
CA VAL A 187 -11.16 -19.51 -11.52
C VAL A 187 -11.25 -18.31 -12.46
N ALA A 188 -10.77 -17.14 -12.03
CA ALA A 188 -10.77 -15.94 -12.86
C ALA A 188 -9.97 -16.14 -14.16
N ALA A 189 -8.79 -16.76 -14.08
CA ALA A 189 -7.98 -17.10 -15.26
C ALA A 189 -8.70 -18.07 -16.21
N ALA A 190 -9.37 -19.10 -15.66
CA ALA A 190 -10.16 -20.03 -16.46
C ALA A 190 -11.36 -19.34 -17.14
N GLN A 191 -12.09 -18.48 -16.42
CA GLN A 191 -13.21 -17.71 -16.94
C GLN A 191 -12.78 -16.68 -18.00
N ALA A 192 -11.57 -16.14 -17.89
CA ALA A 192 -10.95 -15.30 -18.92
C ALA A 192 -10.59 -16.06 -20.21
N GLY A 193 -10.78 -17.38 -20.23
CA GLY A 193 -10.66 -18.22 -21.41
C GLY A 193 -9.36 -19.02 -21.49
N ALA A 194 -8.60 -19.14 -20.40
CA ALA A 194 -7.42 -19.99 -20.37
C ALA A 194 -7.77 -21.46 -20.69
N PHE A 195 -6.97 -22.09 -21.53
CA PHE A 195 -7.06 -23.50 -21.90
C PHE A 195 -6.69 -24.41 -20.73
N ALA A 196 -5.69 -24.00 -19.94
CA ALA A 196 -5.24 -24.63 -18.72
C ALA A 196 -4.62 -23.56 -17.80
N VAL A 197 -4.55 -23.84 -16.50
CA VAL A 197 -4.01 -22.94 -15.49
C VAL A 197 -2.84 -23.60 -14.77
N VAL A 198 -1.69 -22.92 -14.71
CA VAL A 198 -0.49 -23.37 -14.01
C VAL A 198 -0.40 -22.70 -12.65
N VAL A 199 -0.27 -23.51 -11.59
CA VAL A 199 -0.04 -23.02 -10.22
C VAL A 199 1.26 -23.60 -9.68
N GLY A 200 2.17 -22.73 -9.26
CA GLY A 200 3.49 -23.07 -8.73
C GLY A 200 3.61 -22.79 -7.24
N SER A 201 4.18 -21.63 -6.88
CA SER A 201 4.59 -21.30 -5.51
C SER A 201 3.54 -21.59 -4.44
N ALA A 202 2.25 -21.35 -4.71
CA ALA A 202 1.18 -21.60 -3.76
C ALA A 202 0.90 -23.08 -3.45
N ILE A 203 1.39 -24.00 -4.28
CA ILE A 203 1.24 -25.45 -4.10
C ILE A 203 2.59 -26.09 -3.75
N THR A 204 3.69 -25.68 -4.40
CA THR A 204 4.93 -26.47 -4.43
C THR A 204 6.09 -25.89 -3.62
N ARG A 205 6.01 -24.63 -3.17
CA ARG A 205 7.09 -23.97 -2.43
C ARG A 205 6.65 -23.67 -1.01
N THR A 206 6.73 -24.68 -0.16
CA THR A 206 6.33 -24.63 1.25
C THR A 206 6.97 -23.46 1.97
N GLU A 207 8.20 -23.08 1.63
CA GLU A 207 8.91 -21.94 2.21
C GLU A 207 8.19 -20.61 1.94
N HIS A 208 7.76 -20.37 0.70
CA HIS A 208 7.01 -19.16 0.36
C HIS A 208 5.63 -19.17 1.00
N VAL A 209 4.90 -20.29 0.91
CA VAL A 209 3.57 -20.40 1.52
C VAL A 209 3.65 -20.19 3.03
N THR A 210 4.59 -20.86 3.71
CA THR A 210 4.83 -20.68 5.14
C THR A 210 5.19 -19.23 5.47
N SER A 211 5.98 -18.55 4.63
CA SER A 211 6.29 -17.13 4.84
C SER A 211 5.05 -16.25 4.76
N TRP A 212 4.11 -16.52 3.84
CA TRP A 212 2.86 -15.76 3.73
C TRP A 212 1.97 -15.96 4.96
N PHE A 213 1.86 -17.20 5.44
CA PHE A 213 1.15 -17.49 6.68
C PHE A 213 1.85 -16.88 7.88
N ASN A 214 3.17 -17.00 8.01
CA ASN A 214 3.92 -16.44 9.13
C ASN A 214 3.85 -14.91 9.16
N GLU A 215 3.88 -14.25 8.01
CA GLU A 215 3.67 -12.80 7.90
C GLU A 215 2.24 -12.42 8.29
N ALA A 216 1.23 -13.08 7.72
CA ALA A 216 -0.17 -12.81 8.04
C ALA A 216 -0.50 -13.08 9.52
N ILE A 217 0.00 -14.19 10.06
CA ILE A 217 -0.10 -14.57 11.46
C ILE A 217 0.68 -13.59 12.33
N GLY A 218 1.88 -13.19 11.93
CA GLY A 218 2.67 -12.17 12.61
C GLY A 218 1.90 -10.84 12.70
N ASN A 219 1.28 -10.41 11.60
CA ASN A 219 0.45 -9.21 11.54
C ASN A 219 -0.87 -9.35 12.33
N ALA A 220 -1.43 -10.56 12.42
CA ALA A 220 -2.68 -10.82 13.14
C ALA A 220 -2.46 -11.03 14.65
N TYR A 221 -1.34 -11.65 15.05
CA TYR A 221 -0.88 -11.77 16.43
C TYR A 221 -0.15 -10.52 16.93
N GLN A 222 0.20 -9.60 16.04
CA GLN A 222 0.23 -8.18 16.37
C GLN A 222 -1.19 -7.71 16.70
N ARG A 223 -1.72 -8.16 17.85
CA ARG A 223 -2.91 -7.56 18.45
C ARG A 223 -2.52 -6.24 19.12
N PRO A 224 -3.37 -5.20 19.02
CA PRO A 224 -3.24 -4.02 19.86
C PRO A 224 -3.44 -4.46 21.32
N HIS A 225 -2.53 -4.07 22.20
CA HIS A 225 -2.50 -4.38 23.65
C HIS A 225 -1.93 -5.75 24.06
N ASP A 226 -0.60 -5.82 24.18
CA ASP A 226 0.04 -6.64 25.22
C ASP A 226 0.62 -5.70 26.30
N THR A 227 0.42 -6.07 27.55
CA THR A 227 0.52 -5.24 28.78
C THR A 227 1.95 -4.97 29.25
N ASN A 228 2.90 -4.95 28.32
CA ASN A 228 4.18 -4.28 28.51
C ASN A 228 4.38 -3.30 27.34
N ARG A 229 3.49 -2.33 27.25
CA ARG A 229 3.52 -1.31 26.19
C ARG A 229 4.81 -0.53 26.31
N GLU A 230 5.71 -0.75 25.35
CA GLU A 230 6.92 0.06 25.17
C GLU A 230 6.56 1.54 25.31
N THR A 231 7.29 2.24 26.16
CA THR A 231 7.12 3.67 26.29
C THR A 231 7.82 4.35 25.12
N VAL A 232 7.09 5.23 24.44
CA VAL A 232 7.57 5.99 23.28
C VAL A 232 7.66 7.45 23.68
N LEU A 233 8.75 8.10 23.31
CA LEU A 233 8.82 9.56 23.35
C LEU A 233 8.10 10.11 22.13
N SER A 234 6.96 10.74 22.31
CA SER A 234 6.28 11.45 21.23
C SER A 234 6.59 12.93 21.29
N ILE A 235 6.87 13.52 20.14
CA ILE A 235 7.17 14.93 19.95
C ILE A 235 6.17 15.49 18.95
N ASP A 236 5.57 16.64 19.24
CA ASP A 236 4.70 17.39 18.33
C ASP A 236 5.25 18.81 18.18
N ILE A 237 5.77 19.10 16.98
CA ILE A 237 6.39 20.39 16.66
C ILE A 237 5.39 21.23 15.86
N GLY A 238 4.68 22.09 16.58
CA GLY A 238 3.76 23.08 16.02
C GLY A 238 4.38 24.48 15.87
N GLY A 239 3.66 25.37 15.20
CA GLY A 239 4.13 26.73 14.88
C GLY A 239 4.27 27.70 16.06
N THR A 240 3.70 27.37 17.22
CA THR A 240 3.73 28.22 18.44
C THR A 240 4.22 27.49 19.68
N LYS A 241 4.00 26.18 19.75
CA LYS A 241 4.37 25.34 20.89
C LYS A 241 4.88 24.00 20.38
N THR A 242 5.87 23.47 21.08
CA THR A 242 6.37 22.11 20.90
C THR A 242 6.00 21.32 22.14
N MET A 243 5.35 20.18 21.95
CA MET A 243 4.96 19.28 23.01
C MET A 243 5.80 18.01 22.94
N ALA A 244 6.25 17.52 24.09
CA ALA A 244 6.88 16.20 24.18
C ALA A 244 6.23 15.40 25.29
N ALA A 245 6.02 14.10 25.07
CA ALA A 245 5.33 13.25 26.03
C ALA A 245 5.88 11.83 26.01
N LEU A 246 5.92 11.20 27.18
CA LEU A 246 6.10 9.76 27.30
C LEU A 246 4.75 9.08 27.17
N ILE A 247 4.60 8.23 26.17
CA ILE A 247 3.33 7.60 25.82
C ILE A 247 3.47 6.08 25.89
N SER A 248 2.51 5.42 26.53
CA SER A 248 2.38 3.97 26.56
C SER A 248 1.01 3.60 26.01
N GLY A 249 0.97 3.28 24.71
CA GLY A 249 -0.26 3.14 23.92
C GLY A 249 -1.04 4.44 23.82
N ALA A 250 -2.17 4.55 24.53
CA ALA A 250 -2.96 5.80 24.60
C ALA A 250 -2.73 6.60 25.89
N ALA A 251 -1.99 6.03 26.86
CA ALA A 251 -1.75 6.69 28.14
C ALA A 251 -0.57 7.65 28.02
N VAL A 252 -0.81 8.93 28.34
CA VAL A 252 0.25 9.92 28.51
C VAL A 252 0.78 9.81 29.94
N LEU A 253 2.01 9.33 30.09
CA LEU A 253 2.66 9.12 31.37
C LEU A 253 3.23 10.43 31.93
N GLU A 254 3.82 11.24 31.04
CA GLU A 254 4.41 12.53 31.37
C GLU A 254 4.36 13.41 30.12
N GLU A 255 4.14 14.72 30.28
CA GLU A 255 3.97 15.68 29.19
C GLU A 255 4.69 16.98 29.57
N ILE A 256 5.41 17.56 28.62
CA ILE A 256 5.97 18.91 28.69
C ILE A 256 5.53 19.70 27.47
N VAL A 257 5.40 21.01 27.63
CA VAL A 257 5.11 21.94 26.54
C VAL A 257 6.08 23.10 26.66
N VAL A 258 6.80 23.38 25.59
CA VAL A 258 7.74 24.50 25.47
C VAL A 258 7.30 25.43 24.33
N PRO A 259 7.58 26.75 24.40
CA PRO A 259 7.36 27.64 23.27
C PRO A 259 8.18 27.21 22.05
N THR A 260 7.60 27.32 20.85
CA THR A 260 8.36 27.17 19.59
C THR A 260 8.78 28.55 19.12
N GLU A 261 10.08 28.86 19.18
CA GLU A 261 10.61 30.09 18.58
C GLU A 261 10.66 29.96 17.06
N ARG A 262 9.70 30.57 16.36
CA ARG A 262 9.48 30.40 14.91
C ARG A 262 10.73 30.59 14.04
N ASP A 263 11.65 31.47 14.46
CA ASP A 263 12.83 31.84 13.67
C ASP A 263 14.10 31.05 14.04
N ALA A 264 14.04 30.21 15.08
CA ALA A 264 15.20 29.45 15.56
C ALA A 264 15.60 28.28 14.64
N GLY A 265 14.66 27.79 13.84
CA GLY A 265 14.87 26.71 12.88
C GLY A 265 14.89 25.30 13.50
N PRO A 266 14.90 24.26 12.65
CA PRO A 266 14.63 22.88 13.08
C PRO A 266 15.68 22.31 14.05
N ASP A 267 16.98 22.56 13.84
CA ASP A 267 18.01 22.06 14.75
C ASP A 267 17.87 22.65 16.17
N ALA A 268 17.50 23.93 16.30
CA ALA A 268 17.30 24.58 17.59
C ALA A 268 16.05 24.06 18.32
N TRP A 269 14.95 23.80 17.58
CA TRP A 269 13.76 23.17 18.16
C TRP A 269 14.07 21.78 18.68
N LEU A 270 14.82 20.97 17.89
CA LEU A 270 15.23 19.64 18.33
C LEU A 270 16.15 19.69 19.54
N ALA A 271 17.10 20.62 19.61
CA ALA A 271 17.96 20.82 20.77
C ALA A 271 17.14 21.16 22.03
N THR A 272 16.16 22.06 21.89
CA THR A 272 15.24 22.45 22.99
C THR A 272 14.46 21.23 23.50
N VAL A 273 13.96 20.38 22.59
CA VAL A 273 13.28 19.13 22.97
C VAL A 273 14.23 18.17 23.68
N CYS A 274 15.46 18.00 23.19
CA CYS A 274 16.45 17.12 23.81
C CYS A 274 16.81 17.57 25.22
N GLU A 275 17.01 18.87 25.43
CA GLU A 275 17.30 19.44 26.75
C GLU A 275 16.10 19.25 27.69
N SER A 276 14.91 19.60 27.22
CA SER A 276 13.70 19.54 28.04
C SER A 276 13.27 18.11 28.40
N THR A 277 13.68 17.12 27.60
CA THR A 277 13.38 15.69 27.82
C THR A 277 14.58 14.88 28.33
N ALA A 278 15.67 15.55 28.74
CA ALA A 278 16.91 14.88 29.15
C ALA A 278 16.72 13.88 30.30
N SER A 279 15.82 14.17 31.25
CA SER A 279 15.48 13.29 32.38
C SER A 279 14.75 12.00 31.95
N TRP A 280 14.29 11.91 30.71
CA TRP A 280 13.53 10.78 30.17
C TRP A 280 14.34 9.82 29.32
N ARG A 281 15.63 10.09 29.05
CA ARG A 281 16.47 9.37 28.06
C ARG A 281 16.46 7.83 28.16
N ASN A 282 16.25 7.27 29.35
CA ASN A 282 16.21 5.83 29.59
C ASN A 282 14.80 5.26 29.84
N ARG A 283 13.76 6.06 29.59
CA ARG A 283 12.35 5.70 29.84
C ARG A 283 11.58 5.40 28.56
N TYR A 284 12.21 5.42 27.39
CA TYR A 284 11.60 5.10 26.12
C TYR A 284 12.53 4.31 25.20
N THR A 285 11.95 3.52 24.31
CA THR A 285 12.66 2.67 23.34
C THR A 285 12.63 3.24 21.92
N ARG A 286 11.63 4.07 21.61
CA ARG A 286 11.37 4.63 20.28
C ARG A 286 10.91 6.08 20.36
N ILE A 287 10.93 6.78 19.23
CA ILE A 287 10.52 8.18 19.12
C ILE A 287 9.47 8.33 18.01
N GLY A 288 8.33 8.95 18.34
CA GLY A 288 7.32 9.38 17.37
C GLY A 288 7.34 10.89 17.20
N ILE A 289 7.25 11.40 15.98
CA ILE A 289 7.32 12.83 15.69
C ILE A 289 6.14 13.23 14.80
N ALA A 290 5.26 14.06 15.33
CA ALA A 290 4.23 14.77 14.59
C ALA A 290 4.75 16.17 14.23
N VAL A 291 4.63 16.57 12.98
CA VAL A 291 5.03 17.92 12.53
C VAL A 291 4.02 18.51 11.55
N THR A 292 3.89 19.83 11.54
CA THR A 292 3.19 20.55 10.46
C THR A 292 3.93 20.38 9.13
N GLY A 293 3.22 20.47 8.00
CA GLY A 293 3.82 20.35 6.66
C GLY A 293 3.94 18.91 6.20
N LEU A 294 4.90 18.65 5.29
CA LEU A 294 5.00 17.40 4.56
C LEU A 294 6.15 16.52 5.07
N ILE A 295 5.86 15.23 5.28
CA ILE A 295 6.86 14.18 5.51
C ILE A 295 6.93 13.23 4.31
N GLN A 296 8.12 13.08 3.73
CA GLN A 296 8.39 12.12 2.65
C GLN A 296 9.75 11.42 2.84
N GLY A 297 9.72 10.10 2.99
CA GLY A 297 10.93 9.29 3.21
C GLY A 297 11.76 9.79 4.40
N GLY A 298 11.10 10.23 5.47
CA GLY A 298 11.74 10.78 6.66
C GLY A 298 12.23 12.22 6.61
N ASN A 299 12.08 12.86 5.45
CA ASN A 299 12.44 14.26 5.27
C ASN A 299 11.22 15.16 5.50
N TRP A 300 11.46 16.31 6.10
CA TRP A 300 10.47 17.33 6.45
C TRP A 300 10.60 18.55 5.55
N SER A 301 9.49 18.97 4.96
CA SER A 301 9.39 20.18 4.15
C SER A 301 8.22 21.06 4.61
N ALA A 302 8.43 22.38 4.59
CA ALA A 302 7.35 23.33 4.79
C ALA A 302 6.41 23.34 3.56
N LEU A 303 5.10 23.20 3.79
CA LEU A 303 4.09 23.52 2.78
C LEU A 303 3.67 25.00 2.82
N ASN A 304 3.78 25.61 4.00
CA ASN A 304 3.58 27.03 4.21
C ASN A 304 4.72 27.59 5.08
N PRO A 305 5.74 28.22 4.47
CA PRO A 305 6.88 28.77 5.21
C PRO A 305 6.50 29.85 6.23
N ALA A 306 5.32 30.47 6.12
CA ALA A 306 4.85 31.43 7.10
C ALA A 306 4.48 30.78 8.45
N THR A 307 4.24 29.47 8.48
CA THR A 307 3.95 28.73 9.73
C THR A 307 5.24 28.40 10.48
N LEU A 308 6.17 27.72 9.81
CA LEU A 308 7.51 27.40 10.29
C LEU A 308 8.47 27.40 9.10
N LEU A 309 9.63 28.03 9.25
CA LEU A 309 10.64 28.08 8.21
C LEU A 309 11.49 26.80 8.27
N ILE A 310 11.08 25.79 7.49
CA ILE A 310 11.76 24.50 7.40
C ILE A 310 12.46 24.41 6.04
N PRO A 311 13.78 24.12 6.00
CA PRO A 311 14.48 23.84 4.75
C PRO A 311 13.83 22.68 4.00
N ASP A 312 13.76 22.77 2.67
CA ASP A 312 13.21 21.68 1.88
C ASP A 312 14.01 20.39 2.10
N ARG A 313 13.29 19.30 2.34
CA ARG A 313 13.83 17.97 2.65
C ARG A 313 14.80 17.93 3.84
N TYR A 314 14.52 18.67 4.90
CA TYR A 314 15.26 18.56 6.16
C TYR A 314 15.19 17.11 6.71
N PRO A 315 16.31 16.43 7.02
CA PRO A 315 16.34 14.99 7.33
C PRO A 315 15.90 14.67 8.77
N LEU A 316 14.65 15.03 9.12
CA LEU A 316 14.11 15.02 10.48
C LEU A 316 14.29 13.68 11.21
N GLN A 317 13.90 12.56 10.59
CA GLN A 317 13.97 11.24 11.25
C GLN A 317 15.41 10.86 11.64
N ASN A 318 16.36 11.07 10.73
CA ASN A 318 17.77 10.73 10.97
C ASN A 318 18.34 11.64 12.05
N ARG A 319 18.10 12.96 11.95
CA ARG A 319 18.59 13.94 12.94
C ARG A 319 18.09 13.64 14.35
N VAL A 320 16.80 13.33 14.50
CA VAL A 320 16.24 12.98 15.81
C VAL A 320 16.78 11.65 16.31
N SER A 321 16.94 10.67 15.43
CA SER A 321 17.53 9.38 15.81
C SER A 321 18.96 9.53 16.32
N ASP A 322 19.77 10.37 15.66
CA ASP A 322 21.15 10.65 16.05
C ASP A 322 21.24 11.38 17.39
N LEU A 323 20.40 12.41 17.60
CA LEU A 323 20.42 13.24 18.82
C LEU A 323 19.97 12.44 20.07
N LEU A 324 18.94 11.62 19.92
CA LEU A 324 18.31 10.92 21.05
C LEU A 324 18.73 9.45 21.17
N GLY A 325 19.46 8.90 20.18
CA GLY A 325 20.03 7.55 20.22
C GLY A 325 19.00 6.43 20.17
N ARG A 326 17.81 6.70 19.60
CA ARG A 326 16.70 5.74 19.46
C ARG A 326 16.07 5.85 18.08
N PRO A 327 15.46 4.78 17.53
CA PRO A 327 14.76 4.86 16.25
C PRO A 327 13.61 5.88 16.27
N ALA A 328 13.57 6.76 15.27
CA ALA A 328 12.54 7.79 15.13
C ALA A 328 11.61 7.56 13.93
N TYR A 329 10.32 7.81 14.15
CA TYR A 329 9.30 7.82 13.11
C TYR A 329 8.67 9.21 12.99
N ALA A 330 8.58 9.78 11.78
CA ALA A 330 7.99 11.10 11.56
C ALA A 330 6.76 11.01 10.66
N VAL A 331 5.77 11.85 10.95
CA VAL A 331 4.50 11.93 10.22
C VAL A 331 3.93 13.35 10.32
N ASN A 332 3.08 13.72 9.37
CA ASN A 332 2.33 14.97 9.48
C ASN A 332 1.42 14.94 10.72
N ASP A 333 1.26 16.08 11.39
CA ASP A 333 0.46 16.27 12.61
C ASP A 333 -1.01 15.86 12.47
N ALA A 334 -1.68 16.29 11.41
CA ALA A 334 -3.08 15.93 11.15
C ALA A 334 -3.24 14.46 10.74
N GLN A 335 -2.28 13.90 10.01
CA GLN A 335 -2.22 12.47 9.71
C GLN A 335 -1.97 11.63 10.97
N ALA A 336 -1.11 12.10 11.88
CA ALA A 336 -0.89 11.48 13.18
C ALA A 336 -2.18 11.50 14.02
N ALA A 337 -2.86 12.65 14.07
CA ALA A 337 -4.13 12.77 14.76
C ALA A 337 -5.20 11.83 14.17
N ALA A 338 -5.26 11.69 12.85
CA ALA A 338 -6.14 10.74 12.18
C ALA A 338 -5.89 9.29 12.64
N TRP A 339 -4.61 8.91 12.69
CA TRP A 339 -4.23 7.57 13.17
C TRP A 339 -4.57 7.35 14.64
N GLY A 340 -4.32 8.36 15.49
CA GLY A 340 -4.69 8.32 16.90
C GLY A 340 -6.19 8.12 17.07
N GLU A 341 -7.02 8.90 16.37
CA GLU A 341 -8.48 8.77 16.43
C GLU A 341 -8.98 7.43 15.86
N TYR A 342 -8.33 6.90 14.82
CA TYR A 342 -8.62 5.59 14.26
C TYR A 342 -8.37 4.47 15.28
N LYS A 343 -7.21 4.47 15.95
CA LYS A 343 -6.79 3.39 16.88
C LYS A 343 -7.43 3.51 18.27
N PHE A 344 -7.52 4.71 18.82
CA PHE A 344 -7.84 4.93 20.24
C PHE A 344 -9.00 5.89 20.47
N GLY A 345 -9.53 6.50 19.42
CA GLY A 345 -10.52 7.56 19.51
C GLY A 345 -11.86 7.22 18.86
N ALA A 346 -12.38 8.17 18.09
CA ALA A 346 -13.72 8.12 17.53
C ALA A 346 -13.89 7.19 16.32
N GLY A 347 -12.79 6.68 15.74
CA GLY A 347 -12.83 5.88 14.51
C GLY A 347 -13.32 4.44 14.66
N ALA A 348 -13.24 3.87 15.85
CA ALA A 348 -13.72 2.50 16.16
C ALA A 348 -13.19 1.41 15.20
N GLY A 349 -12.03 1.62 14.55
CA GLY A 349 -11.40 0.66 13.64
C GLY A 349 -12.00 0.57 12.23
N GLY A 350 -13.04 1.34 11.90
CA GLY A 350 -13.59 1.47 10.54
C GLY A 350 -12.83 2.48 9.68
N ASP A 351 -13.18 2.54 8.40
CA ASP A 351 -12.60 3.50 7.46
C ASP A 351 -12.91 4.93 7.90
N LEU A 352 -11.87 5.75 8.05
CA LEU A 352 -11.93 7.02 8.74
C LEU A 352 -11.28 8.13 7.94
N VAL A 353 -11.95 9.28 7.92
CA VAL A 353 -11.32 10.55 7.59
C VAL A 353 -11.33 11.44 8.83
N PHE A 354 -10.18 11.98 9.19
CA PHE A 354 -10.07 13.00 10.23
C PHE A 354 -9.92 14.37 9.57
N LEU A 355 -10.67 15.35 10.06
CA LEU A 355 -10.60 16.75 9.65
C LEU A 355 -10.37 17.62 10.87
N THR A 356 -9.24 18.33 10.93
CA THR A 356 -8.98 19.34 11.95
C THR A 356 -9.24 20.73 11.38
N ILE A 357 -10.13 21.47 12.04
CA ILE A 357 -10.45 22.87 11.71
C ILE A 357 -10.01 23.72 12.91
N SER A 358 -8.98 24.52 12.71
CA SER A 358 -8.43 25.42 13.73
C SER A 358 -7.99 26.72 13.04
N THR A 359 -6.79 27.23 13.28
CA THR A 359 -6.24 28.36 12.52
C THR A 359 -6.11 28.06 11.02
N GLY A 360 -5.91 26.80 10.66
CA GLY A 360 -5.95 26.28 9.29
C GLY A 360 -6.83 25.02 9.20
N ILE A 361 -6.74 24.32 8.07
CA ILE A 361 -7.45 23.05 7.86
C ILE A 361 -6.47 21.96 7.43
N GLY A 362 -6.48 20.85 8.15
CA GLY A 362 -5.70 19.66 7.86
C GLY A 362 -6.52 18.40 8.06
N GLY A 363 -5.94 17.25 7.74
CA GLY A 363 -6.60 15.98 7.97
C GLY A 363 -5.72 14.78 7.68
N GLY A 364 -6.34 13.62 7.79
CA GLY A 364 -5.73 12.33 7.44
C GLY A 364 -6.79 11.33 7.05
N ILE A 365 -6.38 10.36 6.24
CA ILE A 365 -7.26 9.36 5.65
C ILE A 365 -6.74 7.98 6.05
N VAL A 366 -7.58 7.17 6.69
CA VAL A 366 -7.30 5.79 7.06
C VAL A 366 -8.32 4.90 6.37
N ILE A 367 -7.88 4.10 5.40
CA ILE A 367 -8.74 3.20 4.61
C ILE A 367 -8.12 1.81 4.62
N ASN A 368 -8.94 0.76 4.79
CA ASN A 368 -8.50 -0.63 4.93
C ASN A 368 -7.42 -0.81 6.01
N GLY A 369 -7.58 -0.09 7.12
CA GLY A 369 -6.63 -0.10 8.24
C GLY A 369 -5.25 0.49 7.94
N LYS A 370 -5.10 1.26 6.84
CA LYS A 370 -3.84 1.89 6.44
C LYS A 370 -3.98 3.40 6.37
N LEU A 371 -3.07 4.11 7.03
CA LEU A 371 -2.93 5.57 6.89
C LEU A 371 -2.36 5.91 5.50
N LEU A 372 -3.09 6.72 4.73
CA LEU A 372 -2.57 7.30 3.50
C LEU A 372 -1.60 8.44 3.84
N LYS A 373 -0.40 8.39 3.26
CA LYS A 373 0.72 9.31 3.56
C LYS A 373 0.96 10.30 2.42
N GLY A 374 1.94 11.19 2.61
CA GLY A 374 2.27 12.23 1.64
C GLY A 374 1.24 13.35 1.65
N LEU A 375 0.78 13.80 0.48
CA LEU A 375 -0.21 14.88 0.35
C LEU A 375 -1.65 14.46 0.66
N ALA A 376 -1.92 13.15 0.84
CA ALA A 376 -3.24 12.67 1.21
C ALA A 376 -3.72 13.34 2.51
N GLY A 377 -4.98 13.77 2.57
CA GLY A 377 -5.57 14.42 3.74
C GLY A 377 -5.23 15.91 3.91
N HIS A 378 -4.46 16.53 3.01
CA HIS A 378 -4.19 17.98 3.04
C HIS A 378 -5.39 18.80 2.54
N PHE A 379 -6.55 18.62 3.15
CA PHE A 379 -7.83 19.15 2.69
C PHE A 379 -7.87 20.68 2.62
N GLY A 380 -7.10 21.38 3.45
CA GLY A 380 -7.01 22.85 3.42
C GLY A 380 -6.45 23.40 2.10
N LEU A 381 -5.65 22.63 1.35
CA LEU A 381 -5.04 23.03 0.08
C LEU A 381 -5.94 22.79 -1.14
N ILE A 382 -7.08 22.11 -0.97
CA ILE A 382 -8.02 21.84 -2.04
C ILE A 382 -8.61 23.16 -2.54
N ARG A 383 -8.92 23.22 -3.84
CA ARG A 383 -9.56 24.38 -4.47
C ARG A 383 -10.95 23.97 -4.95
N SER A 384 -11.93 24.79 -4.64
CA SER A 384 -13.29 24.58 -5.13
C SER A 384 -13.44 25.20 -6.53
N PRO A 385 -13.87 24.43 -7.55
CA PRO A 385 -14.12 24.98 -8.89
C PRO A 385 -15.12 26.15 -8.90
N SER A 386 -16.04 26.20 -7.93
CA SER A 386 -17.09 27.22 -7.83
C SER A 386 -16.74 28.39 -6.91
N GLN A 387 -15.72 28.25 -6.04
CA GLN A 387 -15.30 29.29 -5.08
C GLN A 387 -13.94 29.93 -5.43
N GLY A 388 -13.42 29.66 -6.63
CA GLY A 388 -12.22 30.30 -7.16
C GLY A 388 -10.92 29.52 -6.89
N GLN A 389 -9.78 30.20 -7.03
CA GLN A 389 -8.44 29.58 -6.97
C GLN A 389 -7.80 29.58 -5.58
N ALA A 390 -8.43 30.20 -4.59
CA ALA A 390 -7.91 30.24 -3.23
C ALA A 390 -8.01 28.86 -2.57
N PRO A 391 -7.00 28.43 -1.77
CA PRO A 391 -7.09 27.26 -0.92
C PRO A 391 -8.35 27.27 -0.05
N PHE A 392 -8.91 26.10 0.22
CA PHE A 392 -10.12 25.94 1.04
C PHE A 392 -9.96 26.51 2.46
N GLU A 393 -8.77 26.40 3.05
CA GLU A 393 -8.51 26.93 4.39
C GLU A 393 -8.61 28.47 4.45
N ASP A 394 -8.30 29.18 3.37
CA ASP A 394 -8.39 30.65 3.30
C ASP A 394 -9.83 31.18 3.22
N GLN A 395 -10.79 30.25 3.18
CA GLN A 395 -12.22 30.51 3.04
C GLN A 395 -13.04 29.92 4.21
N THR A 396 -12.43 29.09 5.06
CA THR A 396 -13.18 28.29 6.04
C THR A 396 -12.51 28.19 7.41
N SER A 397 -11.20 28.45 7.53
CA SER A 397 -10.49 28.28 8.79
C SER A 397 -10.76 29.40 9.82
N GLY A 398 -10.23 29.26 11.04
CA GLY A 398 -10.22 30.32 12.04
C GLY A 398 -9.52 31.60 11.55
N ARG A 399 -8.48 31.50 10.71
CA ARG A 399 -7.86 32.70 10.08
C ARG A 399 -8.85 33.42 9.17
N TRP A 400 -9.67 32.66 8.44
CA TRP A 400 -10.75 33.23 7.63
C TRP A 400 -11.80 33.92 8.50
N ILE A 401 -12.27 33.26 9.56
CA ILE A 401 -13.26 33.82 10.51
C ILE A 401 -12.79 35.16 11.09
N ALA A 402 -11.56 35.23 11.59
CA ALA A 402 -11.00 36.46 12.15
C ALA A 402 -10.88 37.59 11.09
N ARG A 403 -10.53 37.24 9.85
CA ARG A 403 -10.47 38.20 8.74
C ARG A 403 -11.84 38.78 8.40
N GLU A 404 -12.89 37.95 8.41
CA GLU A 404 -14.26 38.42 8.17
C GLU A 404 -14.77 39.29 9.32
N ALA A 405 -14.42 38.97 10.56
CA ALA A 405 -14.74 39.83 11.71
C ALA A 405 -14.08 41.21 11.57
N LEU A 406 -12.81 41.26 11.16
CA LEU A 406 -12.12 42.51 10.88
C LEU A 406 -12.79 43.30 9.75
N ALA A 407 -13.21 42.63 8.68
CA ALA A 407 -13.95 43.26 7.58
C ALA A 407 -15.32 43.81 8.03
N ALA A 408 -15.94 43.19 9.04
CA ALA A 408 -17.14 43.67 9.70
C ALA A 408 -16.88 44.76 10.76
N GLY A 409 -15.62 45.18 10.96
CA GLY A 409 -15.23 46.25 11.89
C GLY A 409 -14.85 45.76 13.30
N HIS A 410 -14.67 44.46 13.51
CA HIS A 410 -14.33 43.85 14.80
C HIS A 410 -12.90 43.31 14.80
N THR A 411 -12.03 43.85 15.65
CA THR A 411 -10.64 43.36 15.80
C THR A 411 -10.58 42.29 16.88
N ILE A 412 -11.10 41.10 16.56
CA ILE A 412 -11.20 39.97 17.48
C ILE A 412 -10.77 38.68 16.78
N ASP A 413 -10.38 37.67 17.56
CA ASP A 413 -10.02 36.36 17.00
C ASP A 413 -11.24 35.46 16.74
N ALA A 414 -10.99 34.27 16.18
CA ALA A 414 -12.07 33.34 15.87
C ALA A 414 -12.80 32.83 17.12
N VAL A 415 -12.11 32.66 18.26
CA VAL A 415 -12.74 32.20 19.50
C VAL A 415 -13.75 33.24 19.98
N GLU A 416 -13.34 34.51 19.97
CA GLU A 416 -14.24 35.61 20.33
C GLU A 416 -15.42 35.73 19.36
N VAL A 417 -15.25 35.47 18.06
CA VAL A 417 -16.40 35.42 17.11
C VAL A 417 -17.41 34.34 17.50
N PHE A 418 -16.95 33.16 17.92
CA PHE A 418 -17.86 32.12 18.42
C PHE A 418 -18.60 32.55 19.68
N ASP A 419 -17.92 33.22 20.62
CA ASP A 419 -18.55 33.77 21.82
C ASP A 419 -19.64 34.80 21.47
N ARG A 420 -19.36 35.70 20.51
CA ARG A 420 -20.31 36.71 20.02
C ARG A 420 -21.52 36.06 19.34
N ALA A 421 -21.30 35.03 18.54
CA ALA A 421 -22.37 34.24 17.93
C ALA A 421 -23.25 33.55 18.98
N GLY A 422 -22.63 32.97 20.02
CA GLY A 422 -23.34 32.35 21.15
C GLY A 422 -24.16 33.34 21.98
N ASN A 423 -23.73 34.60 22.03
CA ASN A 423 -24.46 35.71 22.66
C ASN A 423 -25.56 36.32 21.77
N GLY A 424 -25.80 35.74 20.58
CA GLY A 424 -26.88 36.16 19.68
C GLY A 424 -26.54 37.31 18.74
N GLU A 425 -25.27 37.67 18.58
CA GLU A 425 -24.86 38.69 17.61
C GLU A 425 -24.92 38.14 16.18
N SER A 426 -25.82 38.68 15.36
CA SER A 426 -26.13 38.13 14.03
C SER A 426 -24.98 38.15 13.05
N TRP A 427 -24.12 39.17 13.08
CA TRP A 427 -22.95 39.28 12.23
C TRP A 427 -21.94 38.15 12.49
N ALA A 428 -21.77 37.77 13.76
CA ALA A 428 -20.87 36.69 14.17
C ALA A 428 -21.46 35.32 13.82
N ALA A 429 -22.76 35.13 14.08
CA ALA A 429 -23.48 33.92 13.72
C ALA A 429 -23.44 33.64 12.20
N ASP A 430 -23.54 34.69 11.36
CA ASP A 430 -23.41 34.56 9.91
C ASP A 430 -22.03 34.05 9.49
N ILE A 431 -20.96 34.62 10.06
CA ILE A 431 -19.58 34.19 9.76
C ILE A 431 -19.39 32.71 10.14
N VAL A 432 -19.83 32.32 11.34
CA VAL A 432 -19.73 30.93 11.81
C VAL A 432 -20.55 29.98 10.93
N SER A 433 -21.77 30.37 10.54
CA SER A 433 -22.61 29.57 9.65
C SER A 433 -22.00 29.38 8.27
N ARG A 434 -21.42 30.44 7.67
CA ARG A 434 -20.71 30.33 6.39
C ARG A 434 -19.52 29.39 6.45
N SER A 435 -18.76 29.41 7.56
CA SER A 435 -17.68 28.45 7.82
C SER A 435 -18.21 27.01 7.90
N ALA A 436 -19.24 26.77 8.73
CA ALA A 436 -19.83 25.45 8.93
C ALA A 436 -20.43 24.88 7.64
N HIS A 437 -21.09 25.71 6.84
CA HIS A 437 -21.64 25.33 5.55
C HIS A 437 -20.54 24.84 4.59
N ARG A 438 -19.43 25.57 4.48
CA ARG A 438 -18.30 25.16 3.63
C ARG A 438 -17.67 23.86 4.12
N ALA A 439 -17.44 23.73 5.43
CA ALA A 439 -16.90 22.51 6.02
C ALA A 439 -17.83 21.30 5.78
N ALA A 440 -19.15 21.48 5.87
CA ALA A 440 -20.14 20.46 5.56
C ALA A 440 -20.07 20.00 4.10
N MET A 441 -19.95 20.93 3.14
CA MET A 441 -19.78 20.59 1.71
C MET A 441 -18.51 19.76 1.49
N LEU A 442 -17.38 20.15 2.11
CA LEU A 442 -16.16 19.35 2.03
C LEU A 442 -16.37 17.92 2.57
N CYS A 443 -17.08 17.75 3.69
CA CYS A 443 -17.39 16.42 4.22
C CYS A 443 -18.26 15.60 3.27
N GLN A 444 -19.20 16.23 2.56
CA GLN A 444 -20.01 15.56 1.53
C GLN A 444 -19.13 15.11 0.36
N ASP A 445 -18.24 15.98 -0.12
CA ASP A 445 -17.32 15.64 -1.20
C ASP A 445 -16.40 14.48 -0.79
N ILE A 446 -15.90 14.49 0.45
CA ILE A 446 -15.12 13.39 1.03
C ILE A 446 -15.93 12.08 1.04
N GLN A 447 -17.22 12.12 1.42
CA GLN A 447 -18.08 10.93 1.38
C GLN A 447 -18.15 10.35 -0.04
N LEU A 448 -18.35 11.20 -1.04
CA LEU A 448 -18.47 10.76 -2.43
C LEU A 448 -17.16 10.25 -3.02
N MET A 449 -16.02 10.76 -2.55
CA MET A 449 -14.70 10.39 -3.05
C MET A 449 -14.15 9.12 -2.40
N LEU A 450 -14.38 8.93 -1.10
CA LEU A 450 -13.69 7.92 -0.30
C LEU A 450 -14.62 6.92 0.38
N ASP A 451 -15.92 7.24 0.50
CA ASP A 451 -16.93 6.45 1.21
C ASP A 451 -16.50 5.95 2.61
N PRO A 452 -15.98 6.82 3.50
CA PRO A 452 -15.55 6.38 4.83
C PRO A 452 -16.75 6.03 5.71
N ASP A 453 -16.55 5.14 6.69
CA ASP A 453 -17.54 4.82 7.72
C ASP A 453 -17.84 6.02 8.63
N VAL A 454 -16.83 6.87 8.85
CA VAL A 454 -16.93 8.04 9.73
C VAL A 454 -15.97 9.16 9.36
N ILE A 455 -16.46 10.40 9.48
CA ILE A 455 -15.63 11.60 9.43
C ILE A 455 -15.53 12.20 10.84
N VAL A 456 -14.32 12.20 11.39
CA VAL A 456 -14.03 12.70 12.73
C VAL A 456 -13.58 14.16 12.66
N ILE A 457 -14.31 15.04 13.34
CA ILE A 457 -14.07 16.48 13.37
C ILE A 457 -13.31 16.86 14.63
N GLY A 458 -12.15 17.50 14.44
CA GLY A 458 -11.28 18.00 15.50
C GLY A 458 -10.84 19.44 15.28
N GLY A 459 -9.86 19.88 16.06
CA GLY A 459 -9.31 21.25 16.02
C GLY A 459 -10.14 22.26 16.82
N GLY A 460 -9.54 23.39 17.16
CA GLY A 460 -10.16 24.37 18.07
C GLY A 460 -11.51 24.92 17.58
N ILE A 461 -11.70 25.06 16.26
CA ILE A 461 -12.97 25.49 15.67
C ILE A 461 -13.91 24.29 15.50
N GLY A 462 -13.41 23.16 15.01
CA GLY A 462 -14.21 21.95 14.83
C GLY A 462 -14.83 21.42 16.13
N LEU A 463 -14.16 21.64 17.26
CA LEU A 463 -14.61 21.29 18.61
C LEU A 463 -15.38 22.41 19.33
N ALA A 464 -15.54 23.58 18.71
CA ALA A 464 -16.30 24.68 19.31
C ALA A 464 -17.77 24.29 19.48
N GLN A 465 -18.39 24.78 20.56
CA GLN A 465 -19.75 24.41 20.92
C GLN A 465 -20.73 24.74 19.78
N GLY A 466 -21.56 23.76 19.40
CA GLY A 466 -22.58 23.90 18.35
C GLY A 466 -22.06 23.89 16.91
N TYR A 467 -20.74 23.89 16.68
CA TYR A 467 -20.20 23.90 15.31
C TYR A 467 -20.50 22.62 14.52
N LEU A 468 -20.32 21.45 15.16
CA LEU A 468 -20.65 20.16 14.54
C LEU A 468 -22.15 20.04 14.23
N ASP A 469 -23.01 20.51 15.14
CA ASP A 469 -24.46 20.53 14.95
C ASP A 469 -24.85 21.43 13.77
N LEU A 470 -24.20 22.60 13.66
CA LEU A 470 -24.41 23.53 12.55
C LEU A 470 -23.97 22.91 11.21
N MET A 471 -22.82 22.21 11.17
CA MET A 471 -22.40 21.42 10.00
C MET A 471 -23.46 20.37 9.64
N GLY A 472 -23.95 19.62 10.64
CA GLY A 472 -25.01 18.62 10.45
C GLY A 472 -26.31 19.22 9.91
N SER A 473 -26.67 20.42 10.35
CA SER A 473 -27.85 21.14 9.85
C SER A 473 -27.74 21.46 8.34
N HIS A 474 -26.55 21.80 7.85
CA HIS A 474 -26.31 22.04 6.42
C HIS A 474 -26.32 20.76 5.58
N LEU A 475 -26.19 19.59 6.21
CA LEU A 475 -26.30 18.28 5.56
C LEU A 475 -27.71 17.70 5.66
N SER A 476 -28.61 18.34 6.42
CA SER A 476 -29.98 17.88 6.59
C SER A 476 -30.72 17.97 5.25
N GLY A 477 -31.28 16.84 4.81
CA GLY A 477 -31.96 16.72 3.52
C GLY A 477 -31.18 15.93 2.45
N LEU A 478 -29.92 15.59 2.70
CA LEU A 478 -29.21 14.64 1.85
C LEU A 478 -29.79 13.21 2.00
N PRO A 479 -29.89 12.43 0.90
CA PRO A 479 -30.20 11.01 1.00
C PRO A 479 -29.20 10.29 1.91
N GLN A 480 -29.66 9.32 2.71
CA GLN A 480 -28.83 8.64 3.70
C GLN A 480 -27.52 8.07 3.14
N ARG A 481 -27.53 7.57 1.89
CA ARG A 481 -26.34 7.03 1.21
C ARG A 481 -25.30 8.08 0.82
N LEU A 482 -25.66 9.36 0.81
CA LEU A 482 -24.78 10.48 0.44
C LEU A 482 -24.42 11.33 1.65
N ALA A 483 -25.04 11.07 2.81
CA ALA A 483 -24.88 11.86 4.02
C ALA A 483 -23.67 11.32 4.82
N PRO A 484 -22.62 12.13 5.04
CA PRO A 484 -21.48 11.69 5.84
C PRO A 484 -21.87 11.54 7.31
N ARG A 485 -21.32 10.51 7.97
CA ARG A 485 -21.44 10.36 9.42
C ARG A 485 -20.37 11.17 10.12
N LEU A 486 -20.76 12.34 10.64
CA LEU A 486 -19.85 13.22 11.38
C LEU A 486 -19.85 12.90 12.88
N VAL A 487 -18.67 12.86 13.49
CA VAL A 487 -18.50 12.69 14.96
C VAL A 487 -17.40 13.59 15.50
N THR A 488 -17.48 13.93 16.78
CA THR A 488 -16.44 14.69 17.48
C THR A 488 -15.22 13.82 17.79
N ALA A 489 -14.02 14.37 17.59
CA ALA A 489 -12.75 13.76 18.01
C ALA A 489 -12.73 13.51 19.53
N LYS A 490 -12.18 12.36 19.96
CA LYS A 490 -12.16 11.95 21.38
C LYS A 490 -10.84 12.24 22.09
N LEU A 491 -9.72 12.25 21.37
CA LEU A 491 -8.39 12.44 21.94
C LEU A 491 -8.00 13.93 22.07
N GLY A 492 -8.77 14.82 21.43
CA GLY A 492 -8.58 16.26 21.49
C GLY A 492 -7.15 16.67 21.08
N ARG A 493 -6.53 17.56 21.84
CA ARG A 493 -5.16 18.07 21.55
C ARG A 493 -4.06 17.01 21.58
N ARG A 494 -4.34 15.83 22.14
CA ARG A 494 -3.36 14.73 22.27
C ARG A 494 -3.40 13.75 21.12
N ALA A 495 -4.34 13.89 20.18
CA ALA A 495 -4.49 12.96 19.06
C ALA A 495 -3.19 12.80 18.27
N GLY A 496 -2.50 13.92 17.97
CA GLY A 496 -1.24 13.93 17.21
C GLY A 496 -0.13 13.13 17.89
N ILE A 497 0.16 13.40 19.16
CA ILE A 497 1.21 12.68 19.90
C ILE A 497 0.86 11.21 20.14
N ILE A 498 -0.40 10.88 20.44
CA ILE A 498 -0.82 9.49 20.62
C ILE A 498 -0.67 8.71 19.31
N GLY A 499 -1.09 9.29 18.18
CA GLY A 499 -0.97 8.64 16.88
C GLY A 499 0.47 8.51 16.40
N ALA A 500 1.30 9.54 16.62
CA ALA A 500 2.73 9.48 16.28
C ALA A 500 3.47 8.42 17.10
N ALA A 501 3.15 8.28 18.40
CA ALA A 501 3.72 7.24 19.25
C ALA A 501 3.38 5.83 18.76
N ASP A 502 2.12 5.59 18.39
CA ASP A 502 1.67 4.27 17.92
C ASP A 502 2.29 3.90 16.56
N LEU A 503 2.29 4.84 15.61
CA LEU A 503 2.95 4.64 14.31
C LEU A 503 4.46 4.37 14.44
N ALA A 504 5.11 4.97 15.44
CA ALA A 504 6.51 4.67 15.72
C ALA A 504 6.71 3.22 16.15
N GLY A 505 5.74 2.60 16.82
CA GLY A 505 5.76 1.19 17.22
C GLY A 505 5.58 0.20 16.07
N GLU A 506 4.77 0.54 15.06
CA GLU A 506 4.46 -0.33 13.91
C GLU A 506 5.56 -0.40 12.83
N GLY A 507 6.57 0.47 12.86
CA GLY A 507 7.64 0.49 11.86
C GLY A 507 8.58 -0.72 11.93
N LYS A 508 8.15 -1.87 11.39
CA LYS A 508 8.95 -3.04 11.01
C LYS A 508 8.61 -3.50 9.60
#